data_AF-A0A6G6ZZA4-F1
#
_entry.id   AF-A0A6G6ZZA4-F1
#
_cell.length_a   1.000
_cell.length_b   1.000
_cell.length_c   1.000
_cell.angle_alpha   90.00
_cell.angle_beta   90.00
_cell.angle_gamma   90.00
#
_symmetry.space_group_name_H-M   'P 1'
#
loop_
_entity.id
_entity.type
_entity.pdbx_description
1 polymer ?
#
loop_
_entity_poly.entity_id
_entity_poly.type
_entity_poly.pdbx_seq_one_letter_code
_entity_poly.pdbx_strand_id
1 'polypeptide(L)'
;MKAILLAVCAALIAYLVLFRQPADTVVEQAPSVASSPVSNTKPAAPAPTADSQAPASLEQEIAAFSQTANTLPAAERRQVAERLINELKTAVSNGEDLKSAYAQVERLTPNIESAPKSLESLNYSIWMDMKDHATPPAPPSPAQRQQLDTYQQAANQAIDEVLKTVDGDEARRAAIEEKLKALRLEIFGSSAPQPLSH
;
A
#
# COMPACT_ATOMS: atom_id res chain seq x y z
N MET A 1 -20.77 -9.07 17.31
CA MET A 1 -19.62 -8.99 16.38
C MET A 1 -19.77 -9.99 15.22
N LYS A 2 -20.83 -9.84 14.41
CA LYS A 2 -21.16 -10.74 13.27
C LYS A 2 -21.13 -10.04 11.91
N ALA A 3 -20.89 -8.73 11.87
CA ALA A 3 -21.00 -7.92 10.64
C ALA A 3 -19.66 -7.64 9.93
N ILE A 4 -18.51 -7.87 10.56
CA ILE A 4 -17.20 -7.45 10.00
C ILE A 4 -16.60 -8.54 9.10
N LEU A 5 -16.90 -9.82 9.35
CA LEU A 5 -16.28 -10.92 8.61
C LEU A 5 -16.90 -11.18 7.22
N LEU A 6 -18.16 -10.76 7.00
CA LEU A 6 -18.83 -10.85 5.69
C LEU A 6 -18.34 -9.81 4.69
N ALA A 7 -17.77 -8.69 5.16
CA ALA A 7 -17.29 -7.62 4.30
C ALA A 7 -15.99 -7.98 3.55
N VAL A 8 -15.18 -8.89 4.10
CA VAL A 8 -13.86 -9.23 3.53
C VAL A 8 -13.98 -10.20 2.35
N CYS A 9 -14.99 -11.09 2.36
CA CYS A 9 -15.21 -12.03 1.25
C CYS A 9 -15.88 -11.39 0.02
N ALA A 10 -16.74 -10.37 0.21
CA ALA A 10 -17.37 -9.67 -0.91
C ALA A 10 -16.39 -8.76 -1.67
N ALA A 11 -15.39 -8.19 -0.98
CA ALA A 11 -14.40 -7.28 -1.59
C ALA A 11 -13.44 -7.98 -2.57
N LEU A 12 -13.08 -9.25 -2.31
CA LEU A 12 -12.18 -10.03 -3.17
C LEU A 12 -12.83 -10.40 -4.51
N ILE A 13 -14.14 -10.62 -4.53
CA ILE A 13 -14.89 -10.96 -5.77
C ILE A 13 -15.08 -9.71 -6.63
N ALA A 14 -15.31 -8.52 -6.03
CA ALA A 14 -15.40 -7.27 -6.77
C ALA A 14 -14.06 -6.85 -7.42
N TYR A 15 -12.93 -7.15 -6.77
CA TYR A 15 -11.60 -6.84 -7.30
C TYR A 15 -11.25 -7.66 -8.55
N LEU A 16 -11.70 -8.92 -8.62
CA LEU A 16 -11.43 -9.79 -9.78
C LEU A 16 -12.30 -9.49 -11.01
N VAL A 17 -13.45 -8.83 -10.84
CA VAL A 17 -14.33 -8.46 -11.97
C VAL A 17 -13.92 -7.14 -12.63
N LEU A 18 -13.30 -6.21 -11.88
CA LEU A 18 -12.89 -4.89 -12.40
C LEU A 18 -11.58 -4.90 -13.19
N PHE A 19 -10.75 -5.94 -13.07
CA PHE A 19 -9.45 -6.05 -13.78
C PHE A 19 -9.50 -6.85 -15.09
N ARG A 20 -10.69 -7.23 -15.57
CA ARG A 20 -10.84 -7.86 -16.89
C ARG A 20 -10.93 -6.79 -17.97
N GLN A 21 -9.78 -6.38 -18.54
CA GLN A 21 -9.76 -5.52 -19.71
C GLN A 21 -10.42 -6.24 -20.91
N PRO A 22 -11.34 -5.60 -21.64
CA PRO A 22 -11.73 -6.09 -22.95
C PRO A 22 -10.61 -5.78 -23.95
N ALA A 23 -10.15 -6.82 -24.64
CA ALA A 23 -9.34 -6.71 -25.83
C ALA A 23 -10.13 -6.05 -26.98
N ASP A 24 -9.44 -5.17 -27.69
CA ASP A 24 -9.63 -4.74 -29.08
C ASP A 24 -11.05 -4.46 -29.60
N THR A 25 -11.27 -3.18 -29.89
CA THR A 25 -12.11 -2.78 -31.04
C THR A 25 -11.41 -1.63 -31.75
N VAL A 26 -10.50 -1.98 -32.66
CA VAL A 26 -10.06 -1.10 -33.74
C VAL A 26 -11.21 -1.05 -34.75
N VAL A 27 -11.99 0.03 -34.73
CA VAL A 27 -12.93 0.34 -35.81
C VAL A 27 -12.23 1.26 -36.81
N GLU A 28 -11.75 0.59 -37.85
CA GLU A 28 -11.86 0.93 -39.27
C GLU A 28 -12.14 2.39 -39.69
N GLN A 29 -11.19 2.86 -40.48
CA GLN A 29 -11.05 4.08 -41.25
C GLN A 29 -12.17 4.33 -42.27
N ALA A 30 -12.57 5.59 -42.45
CA ALA A 30 -13.15 6.09 -43.70
C ALA A 30 -12.66 7.53 -43.99
N PRO A 31 -12.20 7.84 -45.22
CA PRO A 31 -11.73 9.16 -45.62
C PRO A 31 -12.84 9.98 -46.30
N SER A 32 -12.89 11.30 -46.09
CA SER A 32 -13.40 12.25 -47.10
C SER A 32 -13.04 13.71 -46.81
N VAL A 33 -12.16 14.18 -47.68
CA VAL A 33 -11.94 15.53 -48.23
C VAL A 33 -13.14 16.51 -48.15
N ALA A 34 -12.90 17.76 -47.73
CA ALA A 34 -12.63 18.91 -48.61
C ALA A 34 -12.99 20.29 -48.00
N SER A 35 -12.17 21.28 -48.37
CA SER A 35 -12.47 22.71 -48.55
C SER A 35 -12.30 23.69 -47.37
N SER A 36 -11.21 24.47 -47.45
CA SER A 36 -11.02 25.83 -46.89
C SER A 36 -11.86 26.87 -47.69
N PRO A 37 -11.97 28.19 -47.35
CA PRO A 37 -10.84 29.08 -46.96
C PRO A 37 -11.10 30.28 -46.00
N VAL A 38 -9.96 30.79 -45.47
CA VAL A 38 -9.55 32.22 -45.33
C VAL A 38 -9.90 33.07 -44.07
N SER A 39 -8.78 33.47 -43.42
CA SER A 39 -8.41 34.76 -42.78
C SER A 39 -9.03 35.24 -41.45
N ASN A 40 -8.20 35.30 -40.39
CA ASN A 40 -7.52 36.55 -39.99
C ASN A 40 -6.54 36.39 -38.82
N THR A 41 -5.51 37.24 -38.87
CA THR A 41 -4.27 37.33 -38.10
C THR A 41 -4.45 37.82 -36.65
N LYS A 42 -3.80 37.16 -35.67
CA LYS A 42 -3.26 37.79 -34.44
C LYS A 42 -2.17 36.90 -33.80
N PRO A 43 -1.01 37.43 -33.37
CA PRO A 43 0.02 36.62 -32.72
C PRO A 43 -0.42 36.29 -31.30
N ALA A 44 -0.64 35.00 -31.01
CA ALA A 44 -0.81 34.51 -29.65
C ALA A 44 0.56 34.11 -29.09
N ALA A 45 0.84 34.60 -27.88
CA ALA A 45 2.00 34.27 -27.07
C ALA A 45 2.24 32.75 -27.00
N PRO A 46 3.49 32.29 -26.83
CA PRO A 46 3.75 30.89 -26.56
C PRO A 46 2.96 30.51 -25.30
N ALA A 47 2.04 29.55 -25.46
CA ALA A 47 1.39 28.90 -24.33
C ALA A 47 2.47 28.37 -23.39
N PRO A 48 2.29 28.45 -22.06
CA PRO A 48 3.21 27.79 -21.15
C PRO A 48 3.16 26.30 -21.49
N THR A 49 4.30 25.78 -21.91
CA THR A 49 4.54 24.34 -21.96
C THR A 49 4.11 23.79 -20.62
N ALA A 50 3.10 22.92 -20.64
CA ALA A 50 2.81 22.05 -19.53
C ALA A 50 4.08 21.21 -19.32
N ASP A 51 4.96 21.69 -18.45
CA ASP A 51 6.11 20.93 -18.00
C ASP A 51 5.56 19.61 -17.47
N SER A 52 5.92 18.55 -18.18
CA SER A 52 5.80 17.18 -17.70
C SER A 52 6.78 17.07 -16.54
N GLN A 53 6.36 17.58 -15.38
CA GLN A 53 7.12 17.50 -14.16
C GLN A 53 7.20 16.02 -13.82
N ALA A 54 8.38 15.43 -14.01
CA ALA A 54 8.70 14.13 -13.44
C ALA A 54 8.29 14.15 -11.95
N PRO A 55 7.82 13.02 -11.38
CA PRO A 55 7.54 12.98 -9.95
C PRO A 55 8.79 13.47 -9.22
N ALA A 56 8.64 14.53 -8.44
CA ALA A 56 9.73 15.06 -7.63
C ALA A 56 10.20 13.93 -6.70
N SER A 57 11.51 13.81 -6.47
CA SER A 57 11.98 12.86 -5.46
C SER A 57 11.42 13.29 -4.10
N LEU A 58 11.20 12.33 -3.19
CA LEU A 58 10.71 12.61 -1.83
C LEU A 58 11.54 13.72 -1.14
N GLU A 59 12.85 13.70 -1.35
CA GLU A 59 13.77 14.72 -0.82
C GLU A 59 13.50 16.12 -1.40
N GLN A 60 13.16 16.23 -2.69
CA GLN A 60 12.75 17.49 -3.32
C GLN A 60 11.40 17.98 -2.78
N GLU A 61 10.45 17.08 -2.54
CA GLU A 61 9.17 17.43 -1.93
C GLU A 61 9.34 17.95 -0.50
N ILE A 62 10.19 17.32 0.30
CA ILE A 62 10.51 17.74 1.67
C ILE A 62 11.21 19.10 1.66
N ALA A 63 12.14 19.32 0.72
CA ALA A 63 12.81 20.61 0.57
C ALA A 63 11.84 21.72 0.16
N ALA A 64 10.95 21.46 -0.81
CA ALA A 64 9.93 22.40 -1.24
C ALA A 64 8.95 22.74 -0.10
N PHE A 65 8.45 21.71 0.60
CA PHE A 65 7.58 21.89 1.75
C PHE A 65 8.25 22.72 2.86
N SER A 66 9.54 22.48 3.14
CA SER A 66 10.28 23.24 4.16
C SER A 66 10.34 24.74 3.84
N GLN A 67 10.35 25.12 2.55
CA GLN A 67 10.36 26.51 2.12
C GLN A 67 8.98 27.18 2.23
N THR A 68 7.90 26.42 2.03
CA THR A 68 6.53 26.95 2.00
C THR A 68 5.72 26.67 3.27
N ALA A 69 6.21 25.84 4.20
CA ALA A 69 5.44 25.39 5.36
C ALA A 69 4.83 26.54 6.16
N ASN A 70 5.59 27.63 6.36
CA ASN A 70 5.13 28.79 7.13
C ASN A 70 4.03 29.62 6.45
N THR A 71 3.85 29.48 5.13
CA THR A 71 2.78 30.16 4.38
C THR A 71 1.48 29.36 4.38
N LEU A 72 1.54 28.07 4.73
CA LEU A 72 0.37 27.19 4.82
C LEU A 72 -0.39 27.36 6.13
N PRO A 73 -1.73 27.21 6.11
CA PRO A 73 -2.55 27.05 7.32
C PRO A 73 -2.07 25.87 8.17
N ALA A 74 -2.21 25.98 9.50
CA ALA A 74 -1.67 24.99 10.43
C ALA A 74 -2.17 23.56 10.17
N ALA A 75 -3.45 23.39 9.84
CA ALA A 75 -4.02 22.07 9.54
C ALA A 75 -3.42 21.44 8.27
N GLU A 76 -3.26 22.24 7.21
CA GLU A 76 -2.68 21.79 5.94
C GLU A 76 -1.18 21.48 6.10
N ARG A 77 -0.46 22.36 6.79
CA ARG A 77 0.95 22.14 7.14
C ARG A 77 1.16 20.83 7.88
N ARG A 78 0.31 20.54 8.86
CA ARG A 78 0.31 19.28 9.61
C ARG A 78 0.03 18.09 8.70
N GLN A 79 -1.01 18.15 7.87
CA GLN A 79 -1.37 17.05 6.98
C GLN A 79 -0.26 16.72 5.99
N VAL A 80 0.40 17.73 5.41
CA VAL A 80 1.51 17.53 4.48
C VAL A 80 2.72 16.92 5.20
N ALA A 81 3.05 17.41 6.40
CA ALA A 81 4.14 16.85 7.20
C ALA A 81 3.89 15.38 7.59
N GLU A 82 2.66 15.03 8.02
CA GLU A 82 2.27 13.65 8.33
C GLU A 82 2.38 12.73 7.10
N ARG A 83 1.96 13.20 5.92
CA ARG A 83 2.13 12.46 4.66
C ARG A 83 3.61 12.18 4.36
N LEU A 84 4.46 13.22 4.39
CA LEU A 84 5.88 13.09 4.09
C LEU A 84 6.60 12.15 5.08
N ILE A 85 6.22 12.18 6.36
CA ILE A 85 6.74 11.23 7.37
C ILE A 85 6.34 9.78 7.03
N ASN A 86 5.10 9.54 6.58
CA ASN A 86 4.67 8.21 6.17
C ASN A 86 5.39 7.70 4.91
N GLU A 87 5.70 8.59 3.98
CA GLU A 87 6.51 8.26 2.80
C GLU A 87 7.95 7.92 3.20
N LEU A 88 8.56 8.65 4.14
CA LEU A 88 9.89 8.32 4.70
C LEU A 88 9.90 6.96 5.41
N LYS A 89 8.86 6.64 6.20
CA LYS A 89 8.70 5.32 6.83
C LYS A 89 8.64 4.18 5.80
N THR A 90 7.91 4.42 4.71
CA THR A 90 7.80 3.46 3.60
C THR A 90 9.14 3.28 2.91
N ALA A 91 9.88 4.37 2.68
CA ALA A 91 11.19 4.31 2.04
C ALA A 91 12.22 3.55 2.88
N VAL A 92 12.21 3.72 4.20
CA VAL A 92 13.02 2.93 5.14
C VAL A 92 12.64 1.44 5.09
N SER A 93 11.35 1.12 5.00
CA SER A 93 10.89 -0.27 4.84
C SER A 93 11.38 -0.90 3.53
N ASN A 94 11.64 -0.08 2.51
CA ASN A 94 12.19 -0.49 1.22
C ASN A 94 13.73 -0.48 1.18
N GLY A 95 14.40 -0.25 2.32
CA GLY A 95 15.85 -0.31 2.45
C GLY A 95 16.58 1.04 2.37
N GLU A 96 15.88 2.17 2.44
CA GLU A 96 16.54 3.46 2.64
C GLU A 96 17.20 3.55 4.02
N ASP A 97 18.28 4.32 4.14
CA ASP A 97 19.02 4.47 5.38
C ASP A 97 18.16 5.13 6.49
N LEU A 98 17.91 4.35 7.56
CA LEU A 98 17.09 4.76 8.70
C LEU A 98 17.54 6.09 9.31
N LYS A 99 18.85 6.30 9.49
CA LYS A 99 19.37 7.51 10.14
C LYS A 99 19.13 8.75 9.29
N SER A 100 19.38 8.64 7.99
CA SER A 100 19.18 9.72 7.03
C SER A 100 17.71 10.08 6.89
N ALA A 101 16.83 9.09 6.78
CA ALA A 101 15.38 9.31 6.73
C ALA A 101 14.84 9.91 8.04
N TYR A 102 15.32 9.44 9.20
CA TYR A 102 14.90 9.99 10.50
C TYR A 102 15.34 11.45 10.70
N ALA A 103 16.53 11.84 10.21
CA ALA A 103 16.95 13.24 10.22
C ALA A 103 15.99 14.15 9.42
N GLN A 104 15.31 13.63 8.39
CA GLN A 104 14.27 14.36 7.67
C GLN A 104 12.96 14.42 8.47
N VAL A 105 12.59 13.34 9.17
CA VAL A 105 11.44 13.35 10.10
C VAL A 105 11.59 14.45 11.15
N GLU A 106 12.76 14.59 11.77
CA GLU A 106 12.98 15.61 12.81
C GLU A 106 12.81 17.05 12.29
N ARG A 107 12.98 17.27 10.98
CA ARG A 107 12.69 18.57 10.34
C ARG A 107 11.21 18.78 10.08
N LEU A 108 10.45 17.70 9.95
CA LEU A 108 9.01 17.71 9.64
C LEU A 108 8.14 17.80 10.90
N THR A 109 8.52 17.15 12.01
CA THR A 109 7.69 17.08 13.22
C THR A 109 7.33 18.42 13.89
N PRO A 110 8.14 19.49 13.82
CA PRO A 110 7.73 20.83 14.29
C PRO A 110 6.48 21.39 13.59
N ASN A 111 6.15 20.86 12.40
CA ASN A 111 4.97 21.25 11.63
C ASN A 111 3.69 20.52 12.07
N ILE A 112 3.82 19.52 12.94
CA ILE A 112 2.73 18.70 13.48
C ILE A 112 2.50 19.07 14.95
N GLU A 113 3.59 19.17 15.70
CA GLU A 113 3.61 19.49 17.12
C GLU A 113 4.69 20.53 17.39
N SER A 114 4.35 21.54 18.18
CA SER A 114 5.24 22.66 18.50
C SER A 114 5.64 22.71 19.97
N ALA A 115 4.91 22.01 20.85
CA ALA A 115 5.22 21.91 22.26
C ALA A 115 6.43 20.97 22.48
N PRO A 116 7.51 21.41 23.14
CA PRO A 116 8.75 20.64 23.24
C PRO A 116 8.59 19.21 23.78
N LYS A 117 7.80 19.02 24.84
CA LYS A 117 7.56 17.70 25.45
C LYS A 117 6.79 16.75 24.52
N SER A 118 5.77 17.27 23.84
CA SER A 118 4.96 16.49 22.91
C SER A 118 5.77 16.14 21.65
N LEU A 119 6.63 17.06 21.21
CA LEU A 119 7.53 16.88 20.07
C LEU A 119 8.55 15.77 20.35
N GLU A 120 9.17 15.74 21.54
CA GLU A 120 10.07 14.66 21.95
C GLU A 120 9.36 13.29 21.94
N SER A 121 8.15 13.23 22.51
CA SER A 121 7.34 12.01 22.49
C SER A 121 6.96 11.57 21.07
N LEU A 122 6.64 12.51 20.18
CA LEU A 122 6.31 12.23 18.79
C LEU A 122 7.53 11.68 18.04
N ASN A 123 8.68 12.35 18.15
CA ASN A 123 9.94 11.92 17.56
C ASN A 123 10.32 10.51 18.02
N TYR A 124 10.25 10.24 19.33
CA TYR A 124 10.53 8.91 19.88
C TYR A 124 9.59 7.85 19.32
N SER A 125 8.28 8.14 19.24
CA SER A 125 7.31 7.19 18.68
C SER A 125 7.60 6.89 17.21
N ILE A 126 7.96 7.90 16.42
CA ILE A 126 8.28 7.70 14.99
C ILE A 126 9.60 6.93 14.85
N TRP A 127 10.60 7.22 15.68
CA TRP A 127 11.86 6.46 15.69
C TRP A 127 11.63 4.98 15.94
N MET A 128 10.83 4.63 16.96
CA MET A 128 10.53 3.24 17.28
C MET A 128 9.84 2.53 16.12
N ASP A 129 8.85 3.18 15.52
CA ASP A 129 8.14 2.66 14.35
C ASP A 129 9.08 2.45 13.16
N MET A 130 9.91 3.45 12.81
CA MET A 130 10.87 3.31 11.70
C MET A 130 11.93 2.24 11.98
N LYS A 131 12.42 2.13 13.22
CA LYS A 131 13.40 1.12 13.62
C LYS A 131 12.83 -0.30 13.48
N ASP A 132 11.56 -0.51 13.82
CA ASP A 132 10.91 -1.81 13.72
C ASP A 132 10.74 -2.25 12.25
N HIS A 133 10.63 -1.30 11.32
CA HIS A 133 10.49 -1.57 9.88
C HIS A 133 11.80 -1.45 9.08
N ALA A 134 12.87 -0.86 9.63
CA ALA A 134 14.15 -0.64 8.95
C ALA A 134 14.95 -1.93 8.70
N THR A 135 14.71 -2.95 9.52
CA THR A 135 15.23 -4.29 9.26
C THR A 135 14.03 -5.15 8.91
N PRO A 136 13.58 -5.12 7.64
CA PRO A 136 12.56 -6.06 7.23
C PRO A 136 13.12 -7.46 7.46
N PRO A 137 12.32 -8.33 8.07
CA PRO A 137 12.76 -9.67 8.36
C PRO A 137 13.13 -10.44 7.09
N ALA A 138 14.01 -11.43 7.25
CA ALA A 138 14.55 -12.13 6.11
C ALA A 138 13.40 -12.75 5.29
N PRO A 139 13.41 -12.62 3.95
CA PRO A 139 12.42 -13.29 3.13
C PRO A 139 12.50 -14.81 3.40
N PRO A 140 11.37 -15.53 3.37
CA PRO A 140 11.38 -16.96 3.59
C PRO A 140 12.32 -17.66 2.61
N SER A 141 13.12 -18.58 3.13
CA SER A 141 13.99 -19.45 2.34
C SER A 141 13.17 -20.22 1.28
N PRO A 142 13.79 -20.72 0.19
CA PRO A 142 13.08 -21.52 -0.82
C PRO A 142 12.29 -22.70 -0.21
N ALA A 143 12.85 -23.36 0.81
CA ALA A 143 12.18 -24.45 1.52
C ALA A 143 10.95 -23.95 2.30
N GLN A 144 11.07 -22.84 3.02
CA GLN A 144 9.93 -22.23 3.74
C GLN A 144 8.83 -21.78 2.77
N ARG A 145 9.20 -21.20 1.61
CA ARG A 145 8.23 -20.84 0.56
C ARG A 145 7.48 -22.06 0.05
N GLN A 146 8.19 -23.15 -0.23
CA GLN A 146 7.55 -24.39 -0.65
C GLN A 146 6.60 -24.96 0.42
N GLN A 147 6.96 -24.89 1.70
CA GLN A 147 6.06 -25.31 2.79
C GLN A 147 4.82 -24.42 2.88
N LEU A 148 4.95 -23.10 2.71
CA LEU A 148 3.83 -22.16 2.68
C LEU A 148 2.90 -22.42 1.49
N ASP A 149 3.45 -22.63 0.29
CA ASP A 149 2.68 -22.95 -0.91
C ASP A 149 1.91 -24.27 -0.75
N THR A 150 2.57 -25.29 -0.18
CA THR A 150 1.97 -26.59 0.13
C THR A 150 0.81 -26.42 1.12
N TYR A 151 1.03 -25.67 2.20
CA TYR A 151 -0.01 -25.38 3.17
C TYR A 151 -1.19 -24.62 2.56
N GLN A 152 -0.94 -23.61 1.72
CA GLN A 152 -2.00 -22.84 1.09
C GLN A 152 -2.88 -23.71 0.18
N GLN A 153 -2.28 -24.58 -0.62
CA GLN A 153 -3.01 -25.51 -1.49
C GLN A 153 -3.86 -26.49 -0.67
N ALA A 154 -3.26 -27.12 0.34
CA ALA A 154 -3.96 -28.08 1.20
C ALA A 154 -5.07 -27.41 2.04
N ALA A 155 -4.83 -26.19 2.54
CA ALA A 155 -5.81 -25.42 3.28
C ALA A 155 -7.04 -25.07 2.44
N ASN A 156 -6.84 -24.62 1.21
CA ASN A 156 -7.95 -24.32 0.30
C ASN A 156 -8.80 -25.56 -0.01
N GLN A 157 -8.15 -26.70 -0.25
CA GLN A 157 -8.84 -27.98 -0.45
C GLN A 157 -9.64 -28.39 0.79
N ALA A 158 -9.04 -28.29 1.97
CA ALA A 158 -9.70 -28.63 3.24
C ALA A 158 -10.91 -27.73 3.52
N ILE A 159 -10.81 -26.43 3.21
CA ILE A 159 -11.93 -25.49 3.33
C ILE A 159 -13.05 -25.87 2.36
N ASP A 160 -12.74 -26.09 1.09
CA ASP A 160 -13.73 -26.47 0.07
C ASP A 160 -14.44 -27.78 0.41
N GLU A 161 -13.71 -28.76 0.94
CA GLU A 161 -14.28 -30.03 1.40
C GLU A 161 -15.26 -29.82 2.56
N VAL A 162 -14.88 -29.05 3.58
CA VAL A 162 -15.75 -28.78 4.73
C VAL A 162 -16.99 -28.00 4.30
N LEU A 163 -16.86 -27.01 3.42
CA LEU A 163 -18.00 -26.25 2.91
C LEU A 163 -19.00 -27.11 2.12
N LYS A 164 -18.53 -28.20 1.49
CA LYS A 164 -19.37 -29.15 0.75
C LYS A 164 -20.02 -30.22 1.64
N THR A 165 -19.39 -30.58 2.76
CA THR A 165 -19.72 -31.79 3.52
C THR A 165 -20.32 -31.52 4.90
N VAL A 166 -20.05 -30.36 5.50
CA VAL A 166 -20.53 -30.01 6.84
C VAL A 166 -21.65 -28.98 6.72
N ASP A 167 -22.79 -29.23 7.36
CA ASP A 167 -23.89 -28.26 7.41
C ASP A 167 -23.87 -27.44 8.70
N GLY A 168 -24.31 -26.19 8.59
CA GLY A 168 -24.33 -25.23 9.71
C GLY A 168 -23.04 -24.43 9.84
N ASP A 169 -23.18 -23.11 9.93
CA ASP A 169 -22.03 -22.17 9.91
C ASP A 169 -21.06 -22.39 11.06
N GLU A 170 -21.56 -22.72 12.26
CA GLU A 170 -20.72 -22.95 13.44
C GLU A 170 -19.94 -24.27 13.33
N ALA A 171 -20.59 -25.33 12.86
CA ALA A 171 -19.95 -26.62 12.63
C ALA A 171 -18.91 -26.55 11.50
N ARG A 172 -19.19 -25.81 10.41
CA ARG A 172 -18.21 -25.56 9.34
C ARG A 172 -16.97 -24.83 9.86
N ARG A 173 -17.15 -23.80 10.68
CA ARG A 173 -16.02 -23.04 11.26
C ARG A 173 -15.13 -23.92 12.12
N ALA A 174 -15.73 -24.69 13.03
CA ALA A 174 -14.99 -25.61 13.89
C ALA A 174 -14.24 -26.68 13.07
N ALA A 175 -14.88 -27.26 12.06
CA ALA A 175 -14.27 -28.26 11.20
C ALA A 175 -13.14 -27.68 10.33
N ILE A 176 -13.28 -26.46 9.81
CA ILE A 176 -12.21 -25.75 9.10
C ILE A 176 -11.03 -25.51 10.04
N GLU A 177 -11.27 -24.97 11.23
CA GLU A 177 -10.21 -24.68 12.20
C GLU A 177 -9.39 -25.92 12.55
N GLU A 178 -10.08 -27.04 12.83
CA GLU A 178 -9.42 -28.29 13.18
C GLU A 178 -8.62 -28.88 12.01
N LYS A 179 -9.16 -28.84 10.78
CA LYS A 179 -8.40 -29.26 9.58
C LYS A 179 -7.18 -28.38 9.35
N LEU A 180 -7.31 -27.06 9.46
CA LEU A 180 -6.17 -26.13 9.29
C LEU A 180 -5.12 -26.31 10.38
N LYS A 181 -5.54 -26.64 11.60
CA LYS A 181 -4.64 -26.93 12.73
C LYS A 181 -3.87 -28.24 12.49
N ALA A 182 -4.53 -29.28 12.00
CA ALA A 182 -3.89 -30.53 11.62
C ALA A 182 -2.86 -30.33 10.50
N LEU A 183 -3.22 -29.58 9.45
CA LEU A 183 -2.31 -29.24 8.36
C LEU A 183 -1.09 -28.45 8.83
N ARG A 184 -1.26 -27.50 9.77
CA ARG A 184 -0.13 -26.78 10.37
C ARG A 184 0.80 -27.71 11.13
N LEU A 185 0.25 -28.62 11.92
CA LEU A 185 1.04 -29.60 12.67
C LEU A 185 1.82 -30.53 11.74
N GLU A 186 1.21 -30.97 10.64
CA GLU A 186 1.84 -31.83 9.65
C GLU A 186 2.96 -31.13 8.88
N ILE A 187 2.72 -29.92 8.39
CA ILE A 187 3.65 -29.23 7.47
C ILE A 187 4.75 -28.46 8.21
N PHE A 188 4.42 -27.88 9.37
CA PHE A 188 5.33 -27.02 10.14
C PHE A 188 5.77 -27.63 11.48
N GLY A 189 5.25 -28.80 11.87
CA GLY A 189 5.55 -29.42 13.17
C GLY A 189 4.90 -28.68 14.36
N SER A 190 4.04 -27.69 14.12
CA SER A 190 3.36 -26.91 15.14
C SER A 190 1.92 -26.66 14.75
N SER A 191 1.00 -26.79 15.71
CA SER A 191 -0.43 -26.51 15.50
C SER A 191 -0.77 -25.03 15.63
N ALA A 192 0.11 -24.22 16.22
CA ALA A 192 -0.11 -22.78 16.35
C ALA A 192 0.04 -22.10 14.97
N PRO A 193 -0.74 -21.04 14.68
CA PRO A 193 -0.39 -20.15 13.59
C PRO A 193 1.03 -19.65 13.87
N GLN A 194 1.97 -20.08 13.04
CA GLN A 194 3.28 -19.46 13.06
C GLN A 194 3.04 -18.02 12.62
N PRO A 195 3.44 -17.00 13.42
CA PRO A 195 3.73 -15.73 12.77
C PRO A 195 4.71 -16.05 11.65
N LEU A 196 4.70 -15.29 10.55
CA LEU A 196 5.82 -15.36 9.62
C LEU A 196 7.05 -15.08 10.49
N SER A 197 7.76 -16.14 10.88
CA SER A 197 8.93 -16.02 11.73
C SER A 197 9.98 -15.42 10.83
N HIS A 198 10.48 -14.33 11.34
CA HIS A 198 10.98 -13.20 10.62
C HIS A 198 12.38 -12.96 11.15
#